data_AF-A0A8X6FRM9-F1
#
_entry.id   AF-A0A8X6FRM9-F1
#
_cell.length_a   1.000
_cell.length_b   1.000
_cell.length_c   1.000
_cell.angle_alpha   90.00
_cell.angle_beta   90.00
_cell.angle_gamma   90.00
#
_symmetry.space_group_name_H-M   'P 1'
#
loop_
_entity.id
_entity.type
_entity.pdbx_description
1 polymer ?
#
loop_
_entity_poly.entity_id
_entity_poly.type
_entity_poly.pdbx_seq_one_letter_code
_entity_poly.pdbx_strand_id
1 'polypeptide(L)'
;MNLISRLIGIHELMLLNFYPYLHKYLRPHQIDVTKILLCAAQATHEQVPPDIAATLIKEILDNFVTERNSPEGIAVGINAIREICSRCPLAMDSEYLDDLAQYKKFKNKNVTEAAKSIINLFREINPKMLKRRYKIRPTEAVKELNEKSLMEDEKANDSDGWIDVSHSEDEVYFDEEEGK
;
A
#
# COMPACT_ATOMS: atom_id res chain seq x y z
N MET A 1 -28.15 12.05 4.94
CA MET A 1 -26.87 11.32 4.91
C MET A 1 -25.68 12.24 5.12
N ASN A 2 -25.53 13.31 4.32
CA ASN A 2 -24.35 14.21 4.38
C ASN A 2 -23.98 14.73 5.79
N LEU A 3 -24.93 15.22 6.59
CA LEU A 3 -24.63 15.67 7.96
C LEU A 3 -24.08 14.54 8.84
N ILE A 4 -24.72 13.36 8.78
CA ILE A 4 -24.35 12.20 9.59
C ILE A 4 -22.97 11.68 9.19
N SER A 5 -22.69 11.51 7.88
CA SER A 5 -21.38 11.06 7.42
C SER A 5 -20.26 12.00 7.83
N ARG A 6 -20.50 13.32 7.80
CA ARG A 6 -19.54 14.32 8.27
C ARG A 6 -19.28 14.23 9.77
N LEU A 7 -20.33 14.06 10.58
CA LEU A 7 -20.18 13.89 12.04
C LEU A 7 -19.39 12.62 12.36
N ILE A 8 -19.68 11.52 11.68
CA ILE A 8 -18.96 10.25 11.83
C ILE A 8 -17.47 10.45 11.53
N GLY A 9 -17.13 11.02 10.37
CA GLY A 9 -15.74 11.19 9.96
C GLY A 9 -14.94 12.19 10.81
N ILE A 10 -15.56 13.29 11.25
CA ILE A 10 -14.87 14.35 12.01
C ILE A 10 -14.65 13.94 13.47
N HIS A 11 -15.64 13.29 14.08
CA HIS A 11 -15.60 12.90 15.49
C HIS A 11 -15.29 11.42 15.70
N GLU A 12 -14.89 10.71 14.64
CA GLU A 12 -14.54 9.28 14.66
C GLU A 12 -15.61 8.40 15.33
N LEU A 13 -16.88 8.68 15.02
CA LEU A 13 -18.00 8.03 15.69
C LEU A 13 -18.22 6.61 15.18
N MET A 14 -18.29 5.65 16.10
CA MET A 14 -18.55 4.25 15.77
C MET A 14 -20.02 3.98 15.50
N LEU A 15 -20.51 4.29 14.29
CA LEU A 15 -21.86 3.96 13.83
C LEU A 15 -21.83 2.87 12.75
N LEU A 16 -21.54 1.63 13.15
CA LEU A 16 -21.35 0.51 12.21
C LEU A 16 -22.59 0.19 11.36
N ASN A 17 -23.80 0.45 11.87
CA ASN A 17 -25.04 0.25 11.13
C ASN A 17 -25.21 1.23 9.95
N PHE A 18 -24.38 2.28 9.86
CA PHE A 18 -24.37 3.21 8.73
C PHE A 18 -23.89 2.54 7.43
N TYR A 19 -22.92 1.62 7.50
CA TYR A 19 -22.35 0.99 6.30
C TYR A 19 -23.33 0.02 5.60
N PRO A 20 -24.02 -0.91 6.31
CA PRO A 20 -25.08 -1.71 5.71
C PRO A 20 -26.25 -0.87 5.17
N TYR A 21 -26.53 0.27 5.80
CA TYR A 21 -27.52 1.21 5.29
C TYR A 21 -27.09 1.81 3.93
N LEU A 22 -25.81 2.18 3.77
CA LEU A 22 -25.28 2.69 2.51
C LEU A 22 -25.35 1.66 1.38
N HIS A 23 -25.05 0.38 1.63
CA HIS A 23 -25.06 -0.67 0.59
C HIS A 23 -26.35 -0.71 -0.23
N LYS A 24 -27.51 -0.46 0.39
CA LYS A 24 -28.83 -0.44 -0.28
C LYS A 24 -28.92 0.59 -1.42
N TYR A 25 -28.08 1.62 -1.37
CA TYR A 25 -28.09 2.75 -2.29
C TYR A 25 -26.83 2.84 -3.17
N LEU A 26 -25.87 1.92 -3.04
CA LEU A 26 -24.64 1.90 -3.83
C LEU A 26 -24.84 1.24 -5.21
N ARG A 27 -25.78 1.78 -5.99
CA ARG A 27 -26.04 1.32 -7.36
C ARG A 27 -25.79 2.45 -8.37
N PRO A 28 -25.14 2.21 -9.52
CA PRO A 28 -24.81 3.27 -10.49
C PRO A 28 -26.00 4.08 -10.99
N HIS A 29 -27.17 3.45 -11.08
CA HIS A 29 -28.42 4.08 -11.55
C HIS A 29 -29.16 4.83 -10.44
N GLN A 30 -28.68 4.79 -9.20
CA GLN A 30 -29.30 5.48 -8.08
C GLN A 30 -29.22 7.01 -8.26
N ILE A 31 -30.31 7.71 -7.94
CA ILE A 31 -30.31 9.18 -7.93
C ILE A 31 -29.30 9.67 -6.89
N ASP A 32 -28.50 10.67 -7.26
CA ASP A 32 -27.49 11.29 -6.40
C ASP A 32 -26.40 10.30 -5.90
N VAL A 33 -26.15 9.21 -6.62
CA VAL A 33 -25.19 8.16 -6.22
C VAL A 33 -23.79 8.70 -5.87
N THR A 34 -23.33 9.74 -6.57
CA THR A 34 -22.07 10.44 -6.28
C THR A 34 -22.05 11.04 -4.88
N LYS A 35 -23.17 11.61 -4.41
CA LYS A 35 -23.31 12.12 -3.04
C LYS A 35 -23.29 10.99 -2.02
N ILE A 36 -23.82 9.82 -2.36
CA ILE A 36 -23.84 8.64 -1.49
C ILE A 36 -22.44 8.07 -1.34
N LEU A 37 -21.70 7.92 -2.45
CA LEU A 37 -20.29 7.52 -2.43
C LEU A 37 -19.43 8.51 -1.64
N LEU A 38 -19.68 9.82 -1.78
CA LEU A 38 -19.02 10.83 -0.96
C LEU A 38 -19.33 10.64 0.53
N CYS A 39 -20.59 10.37 0.90
CA CYS A 39 -20.96 10.09 2.29
C CYS A 39 -20.25 8.83 2.82
N ALA A 40 -20.08 7.81 1.99
CA ALA A 40 -19.39 6.57 2.35
C ALA A 40 -17.91 6.82 2.64
N ALA A 41 -17.23 7.54 1.75
CA ALA A 41 -15.83 7.91 1.93
C ALA A 41 -15.61 8.83 3.14
N GLN A 42 -16.50 9.80 3.35
CA GLN A 42 -16.44 10.72 4.49
C GLN A 42 -16.68 10.06 5.84
N ALA A 43 -17.55 9.05 5.90
CA ALA A 43 -17.85 8.33 7.13
C ALA A 43 -16.77 7.31 7.50
N THR A 44 -15.88 6.95 6.57
CA THR A 44 -14.75 6.07 6.87
C THR A 44 -13.69 6.86 7.65
N HIS A 45 -13.10 6.28 8.69
CA HIS A 45 -12.00 6.85 9.49
C HIS A 45 -11.17 5.73 10.11
N GLU A 46 -10.01 6.05 10.71
CA GLU A 46 -9.02 5.08 11.18
C GLU A 46 -9.58 4.03 12.17
N GLN A 47 -10.51 4.43 13.04
CA GLN A 47 -11.16 3.54 14.02
C GLN A 47 -12.20 2.56 13.42
N VAL A 48 -12.52 2.66 12.13
CA VAL A 48 -13.47 1.75 11.47
C VAL A 48 -12.81 0.38 11.24
N PRO A 49 -13.43 -0.73 11.67
CA PRO A 49 -12.90 -2.07 11.45
C PRO A 49 -12.62 -2.32 9.96
N PRO A 50 -11.43 -2.84 9.61
CA PRO A 50 -11.05 -3.12 8.23
C PRO A 50 -12.08 -3.98 7.48
N ASP A 51 -12.71 -4.94 8.16
CA ASP A 51 -13.72 -5.83 7.56
C ASP A 51 -14.93 -5.06 7.02
N ILE A 52 -15.39 -4.03 7.74
CA ILE A 52 -16.54 -3.21 7.35
C ILE A 52 -16.17 -2.29 6.18
N ALA A 53 -14.97 -1.73 6.19
CA ALA A 53 -14.47 -0.94 5.07
C ALA A 53 -14.23 -1.82 3.83
N ALA A 54 -13.78 -3.08 4.03
CA ALA A 54 -13.56 -4.03 2.95
C ALA A 54 -14.88 -4.44 2.27
N THR A 55 -15.96 -4.67 3.04
CA THR A 55 -17.29 -4.93 2.44
C THR A 55 -17.80 -3.74 1.64
N LEU A 56 -17.54 -2.51 2.11
CA LEU A 56 -17.86 -1.29 1.37
C LEU A 56 -17.06 -1.15 0.08
N ILE A 57 -15.75 -1.42 0.11
CA ILE A 57 -14.89 -1.41 -1.08
C ILE A 57 -15.39 -2.44 -2.09
N LYS A 58 -15.69 -3.67 -1.64
CA LYS A 58 -16.20 -4.74 -2.48
C LYS A 58 -17.53 -4.35 -3.15
N GLU A 59 -18.47 -3.79 -2.40
CA GLU A 59 -19.76 -3.35 -2.94
C GLU A 59 -19.60 -2.24 -4.00
N ILE A 60 -18.65 -1.31 -3.80
CA ILE A 60 -18.36 -0.28 -4.80
C ILE A 60 -17.69 -0.88 -6.03
N LEU A 61 -16.77 -1.83 -5.86
CA LEU A 61 -16.06 -2.48 -6.95
C LEU A 61 -17.03 -3.28 -7.84
N ASP A 62 -17.84 -4.15 -7.23
CA ASP A 62 -18.81 -5.01 -7.92
C ASP A 62 -19.87 -4.19 -8.69
N ASN A 63 -20.30 -3.06 -8.13
CA ASN A 63 -21.36 -2.25 -8.73
C ASN A 63 -20.86 -1.17 -9.70
N PHE A 64 -19.73 -0.51 -9.44
CA PHE A 64 -19.26 0.66 -10.21
C PHE A 64 -18.10 0.35 -11.14
N VAL A 65 -17.16 -0.49 -10.72
CA VAL A 65 -15.93 -0.75 -11.46
C VAL A 65 -16.12 -1.96 -12.37
N THR A 66 -17.03 -1.81 -13.34
CA THR A 66 -17.32 -2.84 -14.34
C THR A 66 -17.35 -2.20 -15.72
N GLU A 67 -17.02 -2.97 -16.76
CA GLU A 67 -17.02 -2.49 -18.15
C GLU A 67 -18.41 -2.07 -18.66
N ARG A 68 -19.47 -2.47 -17.95
CA ARG A 68 -20.86 -2.16 -18.29
C ARG A 68 -21.27 -0.73 -17.91
N ASN A 69 -20.53 -0.11 -16.99
CA ASN A 69 -20.84 1.23 -16.51
C ASN A 69 -20.21 2.30 -17.39
N SER A 70 -20.74 3.52 -17.30
CA SER A 70 -20.15 4.68 -17.96
C SER A 70 -18.73 4.94 -17.43
N PRO A 71 -17.82 5.49 -18.25
CA PRO A 71 -16.49 5.88 -17.79
C PRO A 71 -16.52 6.82 -16.58
N GLU A 72 -17.53 7.68 -16.49
CA GLU A 72 -17.76 8.57 -15.35
C GLU A 72 -18.09 7.78 -14.09
N GLY A 73 -18.98 6.79 -14.19
CA GLY A 73 -19.33 5.91 -13.06
C GLY A 73 -18.14 5.11 -12.55
N ILE A 74 -17.34 4.56 -13.46
CA ILE A 74 -16.10 3.84 -13.13
C ILE A 74 -15.11 4.78 -12.42
N ALA A 75 -14.85 5.97 -12.99
CA ALA A 75 -13.91 6.92 -12.41
C ALA A 75 -14.33 7.38 -11.01
N VAL A 76 -15.62 7.64 -10.79
CA VAL A 76 -16.17 8.00 -9.48
C VAL A 76 -16.03 6.84 -8.50
N GLY A 77 -16.31 5.60 -8.92
CA GLY A 77 -16.13 4.41 -8.09
C GLY A 77 -14.69 4.22 -7.63
N ILE A 78 -13.72 4.30 -8.55
CA ILE A 78 -12.28 4.18 -8.22
C ILE A 78 -11.84 5.30 -7.27
N ASN A 79 -12.28 6.54 -7.50
CA ASN A 79 -11.93 7.67 -6.61
C ASN A 79 -12.56 7.51 -5.21
N ALA A 80 -13.78 7.00 -5.11
CA ALA A 80 -14.41 6.71 -3.83
C ALA A 80 -13.64 5.64 -3.05
N ILE A 81 -13.24 4.55 -3.72
CA ILE A 81 -12.40 3.50 -3.11
C ILE A 81 -11.06 4.08 -2.66
N ARG A 82 -10.38 4.88 -3.50
CA ARG A 82 -9.12 5.55 -3.16
C ARG A 82 -9.25 6.41 -1.90
N GLU A 83 -10.38 7.09 -1.73
CA GLU A 83 -10.66 7.94 -0.58
C GLU A 83 -11.01 7.14 0.69
N ILE A 84 -11.63 5.97 0.56
CA ILE A 84 -11.81 5.03 1.68
C ILE A 84 -10.44 4.49 2.11
N CYS A 85 -9.61 4.05 1.16
CA CYS A 85 -8.29 3.48 1.44
C CYS A 85 -7.27 4.48 1.99
N SER A 86 -7.43 5.79 1.73
CA SER A 86 -6.55 6.79 2.33
C SER A 86 -6.72 6.90 3.85
N ARG A 87 -7.86 6.43 4.37
CA ARG A 87 -8.18 6.40 5.82
C ARG A 87 -8.05 5.00 6.40
N CYS A 88 -8.50 3.98 5.66
CA CYS A 88 -8.43 2.57 6.06
C CYS A 88 -7.66 1.75 5.01
N PRO A 89 -6.32 1.86 4.92
CA PRO A 89 -5.54 1.16 3.91
C PRO A 89 -5.57 -0.36 4.07
N LEU A 90 -5.72 -0.85 5.30
CA LEU A 90 -5.78 -2.29 5.63
C LEU A 90 -7.05 -2.98 5.09
N ALA A 91 -8.06 -2.21 4.66
CA ALA A 91 -9.30 -2.74 4.10
C ALA A 91 -9.17 -3.17 2.63
N MET A 92 -8.07 -2.81 1.96
CA MET A 92 -7.85 -3.16 0.56
C MET A 92 -7.22 -4.54 0.41
N ASP A 93 -7.72 -5.32 -0.55
CA ASP A 93 -7.13 -6.60 -0.94
C ASP A 93 -6.16 -6.45 -2.13
N SER A 94 -5.17 -7.33 -2.19
CA SER A 94 -4.15 -7.30 -3.24
C SER A 94 -4.68 -7.62 -4.65
N GLU A 95 -5.69 -8.48 -4.76
CA GLU A 95 -6.33 -8.84 -6.02
C GLU A 95 -7.17 -7.67 -6.53
N TYR A 96 -8.00 -7.09 -5.66
CA TYR A 96 -8.78 -5.89 -5.98
C TYR A 96 -7.90 -4.71 -6.37
N LEU A 97 -6.78 -4.49 -5.67
CA LEU A 97 -5.84 -3.44 -6.03
C LEU A 97 -5.23 -3.66 -7.42
N ASP A 98 -4.92 -4.91 -7.80
CA ASP A 98 -4.40 -5.19 -9.13
C ASP A 98 -5.45 -4.94 -10.22
N ASP A 99 -6.70 -5.34 -10.00
CA ASP A 99 -7.81 -5.10 -10.91
C ASP A 99 -8.05 -3.60 -11.13
N LEU A 100 -8.07 -2.82 -10.05
CA LEU A 100 -8.14 -1.35 -10.13
C LEU A 100 -6.95 -0.76 -10.89
N ALA A 101 -5.74 -1.31 -10.72
CA ALA A 101 -4.55 -0.83 -11.41
C ALA A 101 -4.53 -1.15 -12.92
N GLN A 102 -5.31 -2.12 -13.39
CA GLN A 102 -5.45 -2.42 -14.83
C GLN A 102 -6.10 -1.26 -15.60
N TYR A 103 -6.98 -0.51 -14.95
CA TYR A 103 -7.64 0.68 -15.52
C TYR A 103 -6.68 1.83 -15.88
N LYS A 104 -5.39 1.74 -15.53
CA LYS A 104 -4.34 2.66 -16.01
C LYS A 104 -4.21 2.66 -17.55
N LYS A 105 -4.59 1.58 -18.22
CA LYS A 105 -4.57 1.47 -19.70
C LYS A 105 -5.93 1.73 -20.34
N PHE A 106 -6.90 2.23 -19.59
CA PHE A 106 -8.26 2.44 -20.07
C PHE A 106 -8.31 3.61 -21.07
N LYS A 107 -9.22 3.55 -22.05
CA LYS A 107 -9.31 4.56 -23.13
C LYS A 107 -9.67 5.96 -22.60
N ASN A 108 -10.49 6.02 -21.54
CA ASN A 108 -10.93 7.28 -20.95
C ASN A 108 -9.89 7.87 -19.99
N LYS A 109 -9.61 9.17 -20.13
CA LYS A 109 -8.64 9.90 -19.31
C LYS A 109 -9.04 9.96 -17.83
N ASN A 110 -10.31 10.20 -17.51
CA ASN A 110 -10.78 10.33 -16.11
C ASN A 110 -10.59 9.02 -15.35
N VAL A 111 -10.91 7.89 -16.00
CA VAL A 111 -10.69 6.54 -15.45
C VAL A 111 -9.19 6.27 -15.27
N THR A 112 -8.37 6.64 -16.25
CA THR A 112 -6.91 6.51 -16.17
C THR A 112 -6.32 7.31 -15.00
N GLU A 113 -6.78 8.55 -14.79
CA GLU A 113 -6.32 9.38 -13.67
C GLU A 113 -6.79 8.83 -12.31
N ALA A 114 -8.01 8.31 -12.22
CA ALA A 114 -8.49 7.63 -11.01
C ALA A 114 -7.65 6.37 -10.69
N ALA A 115 -7.33 5.56 -11.70
CA ALA A 115 -6.47 4.39 -11.52
C ALA A 115 -5.03 4.79 -11.09
N LYS A 116 -4.49 5.88 -11.63
CA LYS A 116 -3.19 6.42 -11.18
C LYS A 116 -3.26 6.92 -9.74
N SER A 117 -4.36 7.55 -9.31
CA SER A 117 -4.49 8.11 -7.97
C SER A 117 -4.43 7.04 -6.89
N ILE A 118 -5.07 5.88 -7.10
CA ILE A 118 -5.00 4.74 -6.17
C ILE A 118 -3.64 4.03 -6.22
N ILE A 119 -3.04 3.89 -7.40
CA ILE A 119 -1.66 3.35 -7.50
C ILE A 119 -0.68 4.23 -6.72
N ASN A 120 -0.79 5.55 -6.84
CA ASN A 120 0.07 6.49 -6.11
C ASN A 120 -0.14 6.41 -4.60
N LEU A 121 -1.40 6.29 -4.15
CA LEU A 121 -1.69 6.06 -2.73
C LEU A 121 -0.97 4.82 -2.17
N PHE A 122 -1.06 3.69 -2.86
CA PHE A 122 -0.39 2.45 -2.39
C PHE A 122 1.12 2.44 -2.63
N ARG A 123 1.67 3.33 -3.47
CA ARG A 123 3.12 3.55 -3.53
C ARG A 123 3.65 4.23 -2.27
N GLU A 124 2.84 5.07 -1.64
CA GLU A 124 3.20 5.77 -0.40
C GLU A 124 2.94 4.89 0.83
N ILE A 125 1.78 4.22 0.88
CA ILE A 125 1.36 3.45 2.07
C ILE A 125 2.02 2.07 2.14
N ASN A 126 1.90 1.27 1.08
CA ASN A 126 2.40 -0.10 1.07
C ASN A 126 2.82 -0.56 -0.34
N PRO A 127 4.04 -0.19 -0.80
CA PRO A 127 4.52 -0.54 -2.13
C PRO A 127 4.64 -2.05 -2.37
N LYS A 128 4.61 -2.90 -1.32
CA LYS A 128 4.71 -4.35 -1.45
C LYS A 128 3.45 -4.96 -2.08
N MET A 129 2.27 -4.37 -1.85
CA MET A 129 1.00 -4.84 -2.43
C MET A 129 0.91 -4.62 -3.93
N LEU A 130 1.65 -3.64 -4.48
CA LEU A 130 1.64 -3.36 -5.91
C LEU A 130 2.49 -4.37 -6.68
N LYS A 131 2.01 -4.84 -7.83
CA LYS A 131 2.83 -5.63 -8.76
C LYS A 131 4.02 -4.80 -9.27
N ARG A 132 5.14 -5.47 -9.61
CA ARG A 132 6.41 -4.83 -10.03
C ARG A 132 6.24 -3.75 -11.12
N ARG A 133 5.29 -3.95 -12.04
CA ARG A 133 4.97 -3.00 -13.13
C ARG A 133 4.40 -1.65 -12.66
N TYR A 134 3.81 -1.60 -11.47
CA TYR A 134 3.19 -0.40 -10.89
C TYR A 134 4.05 0.24 -9.80
N LYS A 135 5.06 -0.46 -9.28
CA LYS A 135 6.05 0.14 -8.38
C LYS A 135 6.79 1.28 -9.07
N ILE A 136 7.30 2.23 -8.28
CA ILE A 136 8.15 3.30 -8.80
C ILE A 136 9.33 2.65 -9.51
N ARG A 137 9.63 3.05 -10.75
CA ARG A 137 10.92 2.71 -11.34
C ARG A 137 11.95 3.43 -10.50
N PRO A 138 12.95 2.76 -9.89
CA PRO A 138 13.98 3.46 -9.15
C PRO A 138 14.57 4.51 -10.08
N THR A 139 14.39 5.77 -9.71
CA THR A 139 15.08 6.91 -10.33
C THR A 139 16.58 6.63 -10.25
N GLU A 140 17.39 7.16 -11.16
CA GLU A 140 18.85 6.97 -11.15
C GLU A 140 19.46 7.26 -9.76
N ALA A 141 18.95 8.27 -9.04
CA ALA A 141 19.31 8.56 -7.66
C ALA A 141 19.04 7.40 -6.66
N VAL A 142 17.96 6.62 -6.83
CA VAL A 142 17.64 5.47 -5.97
C VAL A 142 18.49 4.25 -6.35
N LYS A 143 18.87 4.13 -7.64
CA LYS A 143 19.84 3.11 -8.06
C LYS A 143 21.22 3.39 -7.49
N GLU A 144 21.70 4.63 -7.56
CA GLU A 144 22.99 5.03 -6.99
C GLU A 144 23.04 4.83 -5.47
N LEU A 145 21.93 5.09 -4.76
CA LEU A 145 21.83 4.83 -3.32
C LEU A 145 21.85 3.32 -3.00
N ASN A 146 21.11 2.52 -3.76
CA ASN A 146 21.13 1.06 -3.60
C ASN A 146 22.50 0.46 -3.98
N GLU A 147 23.16 0.99 -5.00
CA GLU A 147 24.51 0.57 -5.40
C GLU A 147 25.55 0.96 -4.35
N LYS A 148 25.44 2.14 -3.74
CA LYS A 148 26.28 2.55 -2.61
C LYS A 148 26.09 1.68 -1.38
N SER A 149 24.85 1.35 -1.00
CA SER A 149 24.61 0.45 0.14
C SER A 149 25.17 -0.96 -0.11
N LEU A 150 25.07 -1.47 -1.34
CA LEU A 150 25.65 -2.77 -1.70
C LEU A 150 27.20 -2.74 -1.65
N MET A 151 27.83 -1.63 -2.05
CA MET A 151 29.29 -1.47 -1.96
C MET A 151 29.78 -1.27 -0.52
N GLU A 152 28.96 -0.68 0.36
CA GLU A 152 29.26 -0.54 1.79
C GLU A 152 29.18 -1.89 2.51
N ASP A 153 28.20 -2.73 2.16
CA ASP A 153 28.07 -4.10 2.69
C ASP A 153 29.21 -5.02 2.22
N GLU A 154 29.67 -4.89 0.96
CA GLU A 154 30.85 -5.62 0.46
C GLU A 154 32.14 -5.19 1.18
N LYS A 155 32.32 -3.89 1.45
CA LYS A 155 33.49 -3.38 2.19
C LYS A 155 33.52 -3.81 3.65
N ALA A 156 32.36 -3.97 4.28
CA ALA A 156 32.28 -4.48 5.65
C ALA A 156 32.63 -5.98 5.73
N ASN A 157 32.38 -6.74 4.67
CA ASN A 157 32.65 -8.17 4.62
C ASN A 157 34.12 -8.50 4.28
N ASP A 158 34.83 -7.59 3.59
CA ASP A 158 36.27 -7.71 3.32
C ASP A 158 37.17 -7.34 4.52
N SER A 159 36.65 -6.66 5.55
CA SER A 159 37.44 -6.26 6.73
C SER A 159 37.55 -7.31 7.84
N ASP A 160 36.76 -8.39 7.81
CA ASP A 160 36.78 -9.45 8.85
C ASP A 160 37.72 -10.64 8.51
N GLY A 161 38.62 -10.45 7.55
CA GLY A 161 39.41 -11.53 6.95
C GLY A 161 40.91 -11.56 7.25
N TRP A 162 41.40 -11.18 8.44
CA TRP A 162 42.82 -11.43 8.82
C TRP A 162 42.96 -11.82 10.31
N ILE A 163 42.91 -13.12 10.61
CA ILE A 163 43.58 -13.67 11.79
C ILE A 163 45.01 -14.01 11.35
N ASP A 164 45.98 -13.22 11.81
CA ASP A 164 47.41 -13.45 11.59
C ASP A 164 47.84 -14.71 12.36
N VAL A 165 48.04 -15.82 11.63
CA VAL A 165 48.75 -17.00 12.12
C VAL A 165 50.17 -16.94 11.56
N SER A 166 51.03 -16.13 12.16
CA SER A 166 52.46 -16.20 11.94
C SER A 166 53.10 -17.05 13.04
N HIS A 167 53.43 -18.30 12.68
CA HIS A 167 54.42 -19.11 13.38
C HIS A 167 55.76 -18.36 13.37
N SER A 168 56.32 -18.11 14.56
CA SER A 168 57.73 -17.79 14.73
C SER A 168 58.47 -19.10 15.02
N GLU A 169 59.29 -19.54 14.08
CA GLU A 169 60.37 -20.48 14.34
C GLU A 169 61.56 -19.69 14.87
N ASP A 170 61.84 -19.81 16.17
CA ASP A 170 63.18 -19.60 16.72
C ASP A 170 63.48 -20.79 17.66
N GLU A 171 64.45 -21.62 17.26
CA GLU A 171 65.00 -22.70 18.07
C GLU A 171 65.80 -22.16 19.27
N VAL A 172 65.62 -22.72 20.47
CA VAL A 172 66.67 -22.77 21.50
C VAL A 172 66.66 -24.14 22.19
N TYR A 173 67.84 -24.78 22.20
CA TYR A 173 68.19 -26.07 22.79
C TYR A 173 68.24 -26.08 24.34
N PHE A 174 67.99 -27.27 24.94
CA PHE A 174 68.50 -27.90 26.18
C PHE A 174 68.90 -27.02 27.40
N ASP A 175 68.60 -27.36 28.65
CA ASP A 175 68.98 -28.62 29.30
C ASP A 175 68.25 -28.85 30.66
N GLU A 176 68.35 -30.09 31.14
CA GLU A 176 67.94 -30.60 32.45
C GLU A 176 68.59 -29.84 33.64
N GLU A 177 67.88 -29.69 34.76
CA GLU A 177 68.22 -30.31 36.06
C GLU A 177 67.56 -29.61 37.28
N GLU A 178 67.02 -30.47 38.14
CA GLU A 178 66.97 -30.46 39.61
C GLU A 178 66.61 -29.21 40.44
N GLY A 179 65.63 -29.41 41.33
CA GLY A 179 65.98 -29.45 42.75
C GLY A 179 65.40 -28.37 43.67
N LYS A 180 64.18 -28.60 44.16
CA LYS A 180 63.75 -28.70 45.58
C LYS A 180 62.34 -28.18 45.82
#